data_AF-A0A183IKW4-F1
#
_entry.id   AF-A0A183IKW4-F1
#
_cell.length_a   1.000
_cell.length_b   1.000
_cell.length_c   1.000
_cell.angle_alpha   90.00
_cell.angle_beta   90.00
_cell.angle_gamma   90.00
#
_symmetry.space_group_name_H-M   'P 1'
#
loop_
_entity.id
_entity.type
_entity.pdbx_description
1 polymer ?
#
loop_
_entity_poly.entity_id
_entity_poly.type
_entity_poly.pdbx_seq_one_letter_code
_entity_poly.pdbx_strand_id
1 'polypeptide(L)'
;MEQVIYHGLSELQRKIYLNILIRNYDVEPEPFEEGEHLVEASGKLYTLDLLLKYLSAMGHKTLIFSQMTRMLDILQDYLTYRGYTYERLDGSVRAEERFNVIRRFSDDEETFVFLLSTRAGGIGINLSAADTVIFYDSDFNPQSDLQATDRVHRIGQTK
;
A
#
# COMPACT_ATOMS: atom_id res chain seq x y z
N MET A 1 26.61 -13.21 20.55
CA MET A 1 25.70 -12.08 20.27
C MET A 1 24.39 -12.53 19.61
N GLU A 2 24.34 -13.62 18.84
CA GLU A 2 23.11 -14.14 18.22
C GLU A 2 22.07 -14.75 19.19
N GLN A 3 22.46 -15.30 20.33
CA GLN A 3 21.53 -16.04 21.19
C GLN A 3 20.54 -15.17 21.99
N VAL A 4 20.75 -13.86 22.06
CA VAL A 4 19.95 -12.96 22.93
C VAL A 4 18.65 -12.51 22.26
N ILE A 5 18.58 -12.52 20.93
CA ILE A 5 17.45 -11.94 20.17
C ILE A 5 16.27 -12.93 20.02
N TYR A 6 16.50 -14.24 20.14
CA TYR A 6 15.52 -15.28 19.80
C TYR A 6 14.92 -16.00 21.02
N HIS A 7 14.96 -15.39 22.19
CA HIS A 7 14.43 -16.00 23.41
C HIS A 7 12.90 -15.79 23.47
N GLY A 8 12.11 -16.86 23.42
CA GLY A 8 10.64 -16.82 23.53
C GLY A 8 9.86 -16.97 22.21
N LEU A 9 10.53 -17.09 21.06
CA LEU A 9 9.89 -17.38 19.78
C LEU A 9 9.64 -18.89 19.62
N SER A 10 8.47 -19.26 19.07
CA SER A 10 8.21 -20.63 18.63
C SER A 10 9.15 -21.04 17.50
N GLU A 11 9.30 -22.34 17.24
CA GLU A 11 10.17 -22.81 16.13
C GLU A 11 9.77 -22.21 14.78
N LEU A 12 8.46 -22.08 14.52
CA LEU A 12 7.95 -21.46 13.29
C LEU A 12 8.33 -19.99 13.21
N GLN A 13 8.17 -19.25 14.30
CA GLN A 13 8.56 -17.84 14.35
C GLN A 13 10.07 -17.68 14.17
N ARG A 14 10.89 -18.54 14.80
CA ARG A 14 12.34 -18.55 14.60
C ARG A 14 12.71 -18.80 13.14
N LYS A 15 12.03 -19.76 12.49
CA LYS A 15 12.25 -20.09 11.07
C LYS A 15 11.91 -18.92 10.16
N ILE A 16 10.79 -18.24 10.42
CA ILE A 16 10.39 -17.02 9.70
C ILE A 16 11.42 -15.90 9.90
N TYR A 17 11.79 -15.61 11.15
CA TYR A 17 12.77 -14.57 11.48
C TYR A 17 14.15 -14.84 10.89
N LEU A 18 14.66 -16.07 11.00
CA LEU A 18 15.94 -16.47 10.40
C LEU A 18 15.89 -16.43 8.88
N ASN A 19 14.79 -16.82 8.25
CA ASN A 19 14.66 -16.74 6.79
C ASN A 19 14.67 -15.28 6.30
N ILE A 20 14.00 -14.38 7.03
CA ILE A 20 14.05 -12.93 6.76
C ILE A 20 15.47 -12.39 6.98
N LEU A 21 16.10 -12.64 8.13
CA LEU A 21 17.43 -12.10 8.47
C LEU A 21 18.56 -12.64 7.59
N ILE A 22 18.52 -13.91 7.17
CA ILE A 22 19.56 -14.54 6.36
C ILE A 22 19.39 -14.19 4.87
N ARG A 23 18.16 -14.02 4.36
CA ARG A 23 17.93 -13.54 2.98
C ARG A 23 18.24 -12.06 2.78
N ASN A 24 18.27 -11.27 3.86
CA ASN A 24 18.47 -9.82 3.80
C ASN A 24 19.92 -9.35 3.54
N TYR A 25 20.87 -10.23 3.21
CA TYR A 25 22.23 -9.80 2.85
C TYR A 25 22.37 -9.33 1.38
N ASP A 26 21.34 -9.55 0.55
CA ASP A 26 21.33 -9.23 -0.88
C ASP A 26 19.93 -8.72 -1.31
N VAL A 27 19.34 -7.82 -0.51
CA VAL A 27 17.94 -7.35 -0.68
C VAL A 27 17.73 -6.61 -2.00
N GLU A 28 18.76 -5.93 -2.51
CA GLU A 28 18.75 -5.28 -3.81
C GLU A 28 19.97 -5.78 -4.59
N PRO A 29 19.82 -6.76 -5.49
CA PRO A 29 20.90 -7.14 -6.38
C PRO A 29 21.26 -5.95 -7.28
N GLU A 30 22.56 -5.75 -7.57
CA GLU A 30 22.99 -4.81 -8.59
C GLU A 30 23.27 -5.53 -9.93
N PRO A 31 22.72 -5.05 -11.06
CA PRO A 31 21.86 -3.88 -11.21
C PRO A 31 20.46 -4.09 -10.61
N PHE A 32 19.83 -3.01 -10.14
CA PHE A 32 18.49 -3.06 -9.54
C PHE A 32 17.49 -3.70 -10.52
N GLU A 33 16.87 -4.79 -10.09
CA GLU A 33 15.83 -5.51 -10.81
C GLU A 33 14.59 -5.58 -9.93
N GLU A 34 13.40 -5.37 -10.48
CA GLU A 34 12.16 -5.63 -9.76
C GLU A 34 11.98 -7.15 -9.55
N GLY A 35 11.68 -7.59 -8.33
CA GLY A 35 11.58 -9.02 -8.03
C GLY A 35 10.94 -9.36 -6.68
N GLU A 36 10.84 -10.67 -6.38
CA GLU A 36 10.26 -11.16 -5.12
C GLU A 36 10.97 -10.63 -3.88
N HIS A 37 12.25 -10.30 -3.97
CA HIS A 37 13.03 -9.73 -2.85
C HIS A 37 12.38 -8.45 -2.30
N LEU A 38 11.72 -7.66 -3.14
CA LEU A 38 10.98 -6.46 -2.73
C LEU A 38 9.92 -6.81 -1.69
N VAL A 39 9.18 -7.89 -1.92
CA VAL A 39 8.08 -8.37 -1.05
C VAL A 39 8.64 -9.12 0.16
N GLU A 40 9.61 -10.01 -0.06
CA GLU A 40 10.16 -10.89 0.99
C GLU A 40 10.95 -10.14 2.06
N ALA A 41 11.57 -9.02 1.72
CA ALA A 41 12.36 -8.22 2.65
C ALA A 41 11.51 -7.43 3.68
N SER A 42 10.20 -7.29 3.44
CA SER A 42 9.30 -6.49 4.28
C SER A 42 8.07 -7.26 4.71
N GLY A 43 7.92 -7.53 6.01
CA GLY A 43 6.73 -8.20 6.55
C GLY A 43 5.41 -7.46 6.28
N LYS A 44 5.45 -6.12 6.22
CA LYS A 44 4.28 -5.31 5.83
C LYS A 44 3.94 -5.52 4.36
N LEU A 45 4.94 -5.49 3.48
CA LEU A 45 4.72 -5.66 2.05
C LEU A 45 4.33 -7.10 1.71
N TYR A 46 4.91 -8.09 2.38
CA TYR A 46 4.47 -9.49 2.30
C TYR A 46 2.99 -9.67 2.69
N THR A 47 2.56 -9.03 3.78
CA THR A 47 1.15 -9.09 4.20
C THR A 47 0.25 -8.36 3.21
N LEU A 48 0.68 -7.19 2.72
CA LEU A 48 -0.02 -6.44 1.70
C LEU A 48 -0.16 -7.25 0.40
N ASP A 49 0.87 -7.98 0.01
CA ASP A 49 0.86 -8.83 -1.19
C ASP A 49 -0.19 -9.94 -1.12
N LEU A 50 -0.28 -10.63 0.02
CA LEU A 50 -1.34 -11.63 0.25
C LEU A 50 -2.73 -10.99 0.22
N LEU A 51 -2.89 -9.82 0.84
CA LEU A 51 -4.16 -9.11 0.91
C LEU A 51 -4.61 -8.61 -0.47
N LEU A 52 -3.72 -7.97 -1.23
CA LEU A 52 -4.04 -7.45 -2.56
C LEU A 52 -4.32 -8.56 -3.57
N LYS A 53 -3.65 -9.71 -3.47
CA LYS A 53 -3.99 -10.90 -4.28
C LYS A 53 -5.43 -11.35 -4.03
N TYR A 54 -5.86 -11.38 -2.77
CA TYR A 54 -7.23 -11.73 -2.40
C TYR A 54 -8.25 -10.67 -2.87
N LEU A 55 -7.97 -9.39 -2.64
CA LEU A 55 -8.85 -8.29 -3.02
C LEU A 55 -9.02 -8.17 -4.54
N SER A 56 -7.93 -8.31 -5.30
CA SER A 56 -7.94 -8.30 -6.77
C SER A 56 -8.79 -9.45 -7.32
N ALA A 57 -8.63 -10.67 -6.78
CA ALA A 57 -9.40 -11.83 -7.20
C ALA A 57 -10.92 -11.67 -6.97
N MET A 58 -11.32 -10.82 -6.02
CA MET A 58 -12.73 -10.51 -5.74
C MET A 58 -13.23 -9.23 -6.42
N GLY A 59 -12.39 -8.55 -7.20
CA GLY A 59 -12.78 -7.34 -7.94
C GLY A 59 -13.03 -6.12 -7.04
N HIS A 60 -12.33 -6.03 -5.91
CA HIS A 60 -12.38 -4.85 -5.04
C HIS A 60 -11.59 -3.69 -5.62
N LYS A 61 -11.98 -2.45 -5.30
CA LYS A 61 -11.15 -1.26 -5.55
C LYS A 61 -10.59 -0.75 -4.23
N THR A 62 -9.27 -0.57 -4.18
CA THR A 62 -8.54 -0.38 -2.93
C THR A 62 -7.82 0.97 -2.86
N LEU A 63 -8.04 1.72 -1.78
CA LEU A 63 -7.21 2.87 -1.44
C LEU A 63 -6.07 2.44 -0.52
N ILE A 64 -4.86 2.88 -0.81
CA ILE A 64 -3.71 2.68 0.08
C ILE A 64 -3.16 4.05 0.48
N PHE A 65 -3.23 4.33 1.78
CA PHE A 65 -2.71 5.56 2.37
C PHE A 65 -1.30 5.33 2.93
N SER A 66 -0.43 6.33 2.71
CA SER A 66 0.83 6.42 3.44
C SER A 66 1.19 7.86 3.81
N GLN A 67 1.90 8.04 4.93
CA GLN A 67 2.46 9.34 5.31
C GLN A 67 3.68 9.70 4.46
N MET A 68 4.47 8.70 4.05
CA MET A 68 5.74 8.90 3.35
C MET A 68 5.57 8.74 1.84
N THR A 69 5.80 9.81 1.07
CA THR A 69 5.75 9.71 -0.41
C THR A 69 6.77 8.72 -0.97
N ARG A 70 7.93 8.55 -0.30
CA ARG A 70 8.91 7.51 -0.66
C ARG A 70 8.37 6.09 -0.51
N MET A 71 7.47 5.85 0.45
CA MET A 71 6.79 4.57 0.53
C MET A 71 5.82 4.38 -0.65
N LEU A 72 5.20 5.46 -1.14
CA LEU A 72 4.38 5.37 -2.34
C LEU A 72 5.23 5.02 -3.57
N ASP A 73 6.47 5.53 -3.67
CA ASP A 73 7.41 5.14 -4.74
C ASP A 73 7.67 3.62 -4.71
N ILE A 74 8.05 3.05 -3.54
CA ILE A 74 8.26 1.60 -3.38
C ILE A 74 6.99 0.79 -3.71
N LEU A 75 5.82 1.29 -3.29
CA LEU A 75 4.55 0.63 -3.60
C LEU A 75 4.23 0.68 -5.10
N GLN A 76 4.64 1.72 -5.83
CA GLN A 76 4.48 1.77 -7.28
C GLN A 76 5.32 0.70 -7.98
N ASP A 77 6.60 0.56 -7.60
CA ASP A 77 7.47 -0.48 -8.15
C ASP A 77 6.89 -1.87 -7.88
N TYR A 78 6.42 -2.10 -6.65
CA TYR A 78 5.74 -3.34 -6.28
C TYR A 78 4.46 -3.62 -7.09
N LEU A 79 3.58 -2.62 -7.25
CA LEU A 79 2.34 -2.79 -8.01
C LEU A 79 2.63 -3.03 -9.50
N THR A 80 3.63 -2.35 -10.05
CA THR A 80 4.12 -2.54 -11.43
C THR A 80 4.66 -3.96 -11.61
N TYR A 81 5.53 -4.41 -10.71
CA TYR A 81 6.07 -5.77 -10.70
C TYR A 81 4.98 -6.85 -10.66
N ARG A 82 3.92 -6.62 -9.85
CA ARG A 82 2.77 -7.53 -9.76
C ARG A 82 1.76 -7.39 -10.91
N GLY A 83 1.92 -6.39 -11.79
CA GLY A 83 1.01 -6.12 -12.90
C GLY A 83 -0.33 -5.54 -12.48
N TYR A 84 -0.41 -4.90 -11.31
CA TYR A 84 -1.61 -4.20 -10.86
C TYR A 84 -1.68 -2.79 -11.44
N THR A 85 -2.87 -2.41 -11.90
CA THR A 85 -3.19 -1.04 -12.34
C THR A 85 -3.38 -0.13 -11.13
N TYR A 86 -2.85 1.08 -11.21
CA TYR A 86 -3.00 2.04 -10.12
C TYR A 86 -2.97 3.50 -10.57
N GLU A 87 -3.56 4.35 -9.74
CA GLU A 87 -3.39 5.79 -9.78
C GLU A 87 -2.67 6.28 -8.52
N ARG A 88 -2.06 7.46 -8.58
CA ARG A 88 -1.38 8.08 -7.42
C ARG A 88 -1.73 9.55 -7.28
N LEU A 89 -2.00 9.95 -6.04
CA LEU A 89 -2.21 11.35 -5.68
C LEU A 89 -1.43 11.71 -4.42
N ASP A 90 -0.46 12.59 -4.59
CA ASP A 90 0.31 13.17 -3.48
C ASP A 90 0.51 14.69 -3.66
N GLY A 91 1.39 15.29 -2.84
CA GLY A 91 1.63 16.73 -2.83
C GLY A 91 2.28 17.28 -4.11
N SER A 92 2.88 16.43 -4.93
CA SER A 92 3.56 16.82 -6.18
C SER A 92 2.61 16.98 -7.36
N VAL A 93 1.44 16.33 -7.33
CA VAL A 93 0.44 16.41 -8.40
C VAL A 93 -0.16 17.81 -8.45
N ARG A 94 -0.07 18.43 -9.63
CA ARG A 94 -0.57 19.79 -9.90
C ARG A 94 -2.07 19.83 -9.66
N ALA A 95 -2.57 20.94 -9.11
CA ALA A 95 -3.98 21.09 -8.74
C ALA A 95 -4.95 20.74 -9.89
N GLU A 96 -4.61 21.13 -11.12
CA GLU A 96 -5.41 20.88 -12.34
C GLU A 96 -5.46 19.39 -12.71
N GLU A 97 -4.41 18.62 -12.43
CA GLU A 97 -4.33 17.19 -12.76
C GLU A 97 -5.04 16.30 -11.74
N ARG A 98 -5.24 16.79 -10.51
CA ARG A 98 -5.86 16.01 -9.42
C ARG A 98 -7.23 15.48 -9.80
N PHE A 99 -8.05 16.32 -10.43
CA PHE A 99 -9.39 15.93 -10.89
C PHE A 99 -9.34 14.82 -11.94
N ASN A 100 -8.34 14.85 -12.82
CA ASN A 100 -8.18 13.83 -13.86
C ASN A 100 -7.75 12.48 -13.26
N VAL A 101 -6.82 12.48 -12.30
CA VAL A 101 -6.40 11.27 -11.57
C VAL A 101 -7.59 10.64 -10.84
N ILE A 102 -8.36 11.45 -10.10
CA ILE A 102 -9.54 10.99 -9.38
C ILE A 102 -10.57 10.42 -10.36
N ARG A 103 -10.82 11.13 -11.47
CA ARG A 103 -11.77 10.69 -12.48
C ARG A 103 -11.36 9.37 -13.12
N ARG A 104 -10.08 9.19 -13.45
CA ARG A 104 -9.58 7.91 -13.99
C ARG A 104 -9.85 6.77 -13.02
N PHE A 105 -9.49 6.94 -11.74
CA PHE A 105 -9.79 5.93 -10.73
C PHE A 105 -11.30 5.64 -10.58
N SER A 106 -12.15 6.65 -10.68
CA SER A 106 -13.61 6.48 -10.56
C SER A 106 -14.26 5.84 -11.78
N ASP A 107 -13.89 6.28 -12.99
CA ASP A 107 -14.56 5.92 -14.25
C ASP A 107 -13.97 4.63 -14.87
N ASP A 108 -12.70 4.32 -14.63
CA ASP A 108 -12.04 3.14 -15.17
C ASP A 108 -12.18 1.95 -14.22
N GLU A 109 -13.00 0.97 -14.59
CA GLU A 109 -13.21 -0.25 -13.81
C GLU A 109 -11.93 -1.10 -13.65
N GLU A 110 -11.00 -1.01 -14.59
CA GLU A 110 -9.75 -1.77 -14.57
C GLU A 110 -8.75 -1.21 -13.56
N THR A 111 -8.87 0.05 -13.13
CA THR A 111 -7.95 0.64 -12.14
C THR A 111 -8.20 0.06 -10.74
N PHE A 112 -7.28 -0.77 -10.25
CA PHE A 112 -7.44 -1.52 -9.01
C PHE A 112 -7.08 -0.71 -7.75
N VAL A 113 -5.92 -0.06 -7.74
CA VAL A 113 -5.36 0.60 -6.56
C VAL A 113 -5.29 2.13 -6.72
N PHE A 114 -5.58 2.88 -5.66
CA PHE A 114 -5.27 4.30 -5.59
C PHE A 114 -4.30 4.58 -4.43
N LEU A 115 -3.08 4.96 -4.76
CA LEU A 115 -2.06 5.39 -3.82
C LEU A 115 -2.28 6.84 -3.39
N LEU A 116 -2.41 7.08 -2.09
CA LEU A 116 -2.69 8.39 -1.53
C LEU A 116 -1.67 8.73 -0.46
N SER A 117 -1.10 9.94 -0.52
CA SER A 117 -0.47 10.47 0.69
C SER A 117 -1.55 10.99 1.62
N THR A 118 -1.44 10.74 2.93
CA THR A 118 -2.46 11.18 3.90
C THR A 118 -2.71 12.69 3.83
N ARG A 119 -1.65 13.47 3.55
CA ARG A 119 -1.73 14.91 3.33
C ARG A 119 -2.52 15.30 2.08
N ALA A 120 -2.47 14.51 1.00
CA ALA A 120 -3.26 14.75 -0.20
C ALA A 120 -4.71 14.27 -0.05
N GLY A 121 -4.95 13.21 0.74
CA GLY A 121 -6.28 12.69 1.07
C GLY A 121 -7.14 13.64 1.92
N GLY A 122 -6.53 14.49 2.74
CA GLY A 122 -7.23 15.46 3.60
C GLY A 122 -7.95 16.61 2.88
N ILE A 123 -7.85 16.72 1.54
CA ILE A 123 -8.28 17.89 0.77
C ILE A 123 -9.78 17.83 0.36
N GLY A 124 -10.53 16.81 0.78
CA GLY A 124 -11.98 16.75 0.55
C GLY A 124 -12.38 16.14 -0.79
N ILE A 125 -11.60 15.19 -1.29
CA ILE A 125 -11.86 14.43 -2.51
C ILE A 125 -12.92 13.34 -2.26
N ASN A 126 -13.73 13.02 -3.28
CA ASN A 126 -14.72 11.95 -3.21
C ASN A 126 -14.16 10.68 -3.88
N LEU A 127 -14.00 9.60 -3.13
CA LEU A 127 -13.43 8.34 -3.60
C LEU A 127 -14.38 7.16 -3.36
N SER A 128 -15.69 7.39 -3.54
CA SER A 128 -16.75 6.39 -3.36
C SER A 128 -16.67 5.21 -4.35
N ALA A 129 -15.76 5.24 -5.32
CA ALA A 129 -15.52 4.10 -6.21
C ALA A 129 -14.72 2.97 -5.54
N ALA A 130 -13.97 3.27 -4.48
CA ALA A 130 -13.27 2.26 -3.69
C ALA A 130 -14.20 1.68 -2.62
N ASP A 131 -14.02 0.42 -2.27
CA ASP A 131 -14.74 -0.24 -1.16
C ASP A 131 -13.80 -0.67 -0.02
N THR A 132 -12.48 -0.64 -0.28
CA THR A 132 -11.46 -1.09 0.67
C THR A 132 -10.46 0.02 0.94
N VAL A 133 -10.09 0.19 2.22
CA VAL A 133 -9.08 1.17 2.66
C VAL A 133 -7.98 0.47 3.45
N ILE A 134 -6.73 0.70 3.06
CA ILE A 134 -5.54 0.20 3.75
C ILE A 134 -4.68 1.39 4.18
N PHE A 135 -4.39 1.48 5.47
CA PHE A 135 -3.37 2.39 5.99
C PHE A 135 -2.05 1.64 6.11
N TYR A 136 -1.09 1.95 5.24
CA TYR A 136 0.23 1.30 5.26
C TYR A 136 1.05 1.73 6.48
N ASP A 137 0.91 3.00 6.84
CA ASP A 137 1.37 3.61 8.08
C ASP A 137 0.33 4.63 8.58
N SER A 138 0.05 4.57 9.88
CA SER A 138 -0.94 5.43 10.53
C SER A 138 -0.41 6.83 10.79
N ASP A 139 -1.30 7.82 10.73
CA ASP A 139 -0.99 9.16 11.20
C ASP A 139 -0.82 9.18 12.73
N PHE A 140 0.01 10.09 13.23
CA PHE A 140 0.06 10.37 14.67
C PHE A 140 -1.25 11.00 15.16
N ASN A 141 -1.97 11.69 14.28
CA ASN A 141 -3.30 12.22 14.54
C ASN A 141 -4.37 11.23 14.03
N PRO A 142 -5.06 10.48 14.91
CA PRO A 142 -6.07 9.49 14.51
C PRO A 142 -7.25 10.11 13.76
N GLN A 143 -7.49 11.42 13.90
CA GLN A 143 -8.54 12.13 13.19
C GLN A 143 -8.27 12.24 11.68
N SER A 144 -7.00 12.25 11.27
CA SER A 144 -6.61 12.23 9.86
C SER A 144 -7.05 10.91 9.19
N ASP A 145 -6.81 9.78 9.83
CA ASP A 145 -7.15 8.45 9.32
C ASP A 145 -8.67 8.23 9.30
N LEU A 146 -9.38 8.70 10.34
CA LEU A 146 -10.84 8.72 10.36
C LEU A 146 -11.41 9.56 9.21
N GLN A 147 -10.87 10.76 8.99
CA GLN A 147 -11.30 11.62 7.89
C GLN A 147 -11.05 10.97 6.52
N ALA A 148 -9.96 10.23 6.35
CA ALA A 148 -9.67 9.49 5.13
C ALA A 148 -10.68 8.36 4.90
N THR A 149 -11.03 7.62 5.95
CA THR A 149 -12.04 6.53 5.91
C THR A 149 -13.42 7.06 5.55
N ASP A 150 -13.83 8.19 6.13
CA ASP A 150 -15.10 8.87 5.83
C ASP A 150 -15.24 9.30 4.35
N ARG A 151 -14.15 9.37 3.59
CA ARG A 151 -14.19 9.66 2.14
C ARG A 151 -14.63 8.48 1.30
N VAL A 152 -14.44 7.27 1.82
CA VAL A 152 -14.85 6.02 1.17
C VAL A 152 -16.23 5.60 1.64
N HIS A 153 -16.44 5.65 2.96
CA HIS A 153 -17.71 5.32 3.58
C HIS A 153 -18.67 6.52 3.56
N ARG A 154 -19.21 6.84 2.38
CA ARG A 154 -20.13 7.97 2.16
C ARG A 154 -21.51 7.50 1.69
N ILE A 155 -22.53 8.32 1.96
CA ILE A 155 -23.92 8.09 1.51
C ILE A 155 -23.94 7.92 -0.02
N GLY A 156 -24.42 6.76 -0.48
CA GLY A 156 -24.39 6.36 -1.90
C GLY A 156 -23.41 5.23 -2.21
N GLN A 157 -22.52 4.89 -1.27
CA GLN A 157 -21.70 3.70 -1.37
C GLN A 157 -22.57 2.44 -1.27
N THR A 158 -22.34 1.45 -2.13
CA THR A 158 -23.16 0.22 -2.23
C THR A 158 -22.44 -1.04 -1.75
N LYS A 159 -21.16 -0.93 -1.37
CA LYS A 159 -20.31 -2.00 -0.85
C LYS A 159 -19.47 -1.51 0.31
#